data_AF-A0A329U6Q2-F1
#
_entry.id   AF-A0A329U6Q2-F1
#
_cell.length_a   1.000
_cell.length_b   1.000
_cell.length_c   1.000
_cell.angle_alpha   90.00
_cell.angle_beta   90.00
_cell.angle_gamma   90.00
#
_symmetry.space_group_name_H-M   'P 1'
#
loop_
_entity.id
_entity.type
_entity.pdbx_description
1 polymer ?
#
loop_
_entity_poly.entity_id
_entity_poly.type
_entity_poly.pdbx_seq_one_letter_code
_entity_poly.pdbx_strand_id
1 'polypeptide(L)'
;MAEKEIKGIKKFLEEFKAFAMRGNVLDMAVGVVIGSAFTAIVNSLVNDIINPAIGLFFNADFSNVGIHIGDVTIGVGSFINAIINFLIVAFVLFMVIKTVNALHKKPAEPEAPAEPTTKVCPYCQSEIAIKAVRCPHCTTKLEGFPEIND
;
A
#
# COMPACT_ATOMS: atom_id res chain seq x y z
N MET A 1 15.48 -39.21 18.29
CA MET A 1 16.02 -37.99 17.63
C MET A 1 14.92 -37.23 16.88
N ALA A 2 14.05 -37.90 16.10
CA ALA A 2 12.92 -37.29 15.40
C ALA A 2 11.91 -36.52 16.29
N GLU A 3 11.67 -36.96 17.52
CA GLU A 3 10.67 -36.33 18.40
C GLU A 3 11.08 -34.93 18.90
N LYS A 4 12.39 -34.67 19.02
CA LYS A 4 12.91 -33.35 19.44
C LYS A 4 12.86 -32.33 18.29
N GLU A 5 13.06 -32.79 17.06
CA GLU A 5 12.95 -32.01 15.82
C GLU A 5 11.49 -31.55 15.58
N ILE A 6 10.52 -32.45 15.72
CA ILE A 6 9.08 -32.16 15.52
C ILE A 6 8.58 -31.13 16.55
N LYS A 7 9.04 -31.22 17.80
CA LYS A 7 8.69 -30.25 18.86
C LYS A 7 9.27 -28.86 18.60
N GLY A 8 10.48 -28.78 18.07
CA GLY A 8 11.10 -27.52 17.65
C GLY A 8 10.33 -26.83 16.53
N ILE A 9 9.94 -27.58 15.50
CA ILE A 9 9.15 -27.07 14.36
C ILE A 9 7.75 -26.59 14.81
N LYS A 10 7.06 -27.35 15.67
CA LYS A 10 5.76 -26.92 16.20
C LYS A 10 5.86 -25.62 17.00
N LYS A 11 6.90 -25.49 17.84
CA LYS A 11 7.16 -24.28 18.61
C LYS A 11 7.46 -23.09 17.70
N PHE A 12 8.27 -23.28 16.67
CA PHE A 12 8.55 -22.25 15.67
C PHE A 12 7.29 -21.84 14.90
N LEU A 13 6.43 -22.78 14.51
CA LEU A 13 5.16 -22.49 13.83
C LEU A 13 4.17 -21.73 14.73
N GLU A 14 4.14 -22.04 16.03
CA GLU A 14 3.34 -21.30 17.01
C GLU A 14 3.87 -19.88 17.21
N GLU A 15 5.18 -19.70 17.33
CA GLU A 15 5.84 -18.39 17.41
C GLU A 15 5.66 -17.58 16.12
N PHE A 16 5.77 -18.22 14.96
CA PHE A 16 5.54 -17.60 13.65
C PHE A 16 4.08 -17.21 13.45
N LYS A 17 3.13 -18.07 13.83
CA LYS A 17 1.69 -17.73 13.81
C LYS A 17 1.41 -16.55 14.73
N ALA A 18 1.96 -16.55 15.94
CA ALA A 18 1.80 -15.43 16.88
C ALA A 18 2.41 -14.13 16.34
N PHE A 19 3.51 -14.22 15.58
CA PHE A 19 4.11 -13.08 14.88
C PHE A 19 3.25 -12.58 13.71
N ALA A 20 2.78 -13.49 12.85
CA ALA A 20 1.99 -13.16 11.66
C ALA A 20 0.59 -12.62 11.98
N MET A 21 0.01 -13.06 13.11
CA MET A 21 -1.29 -12.57 13.59
C MET A 21 -1.22 -11.17 14.23
N ARG A 22 -0.05 -10.52 14.25
CA ARG A 22 0.04 -9.10 14.60
C ARG A 22 -0.61 -8.30 13.47
N GLY A 23 -1.78 -7.71 13.73
CA GLY A 23 -2.57 -6.96 12.73
C GLY A 23 -1.73 -5.97 11.92
N ASN A 24 -0.86 -5.19 12.58
CA ASN A 24 0.03 -4.23 11.92
C ASN A 24 0.99 -4.86 10.88
N VAL A 25 1.40 -6.12 11.05
CA VAL A 25 2.27 -6.82 10.10
C VAL A 25 1.47 -7.38 8.93
N LEU A 26 0.27 -7.91 9.20
CA LEU A 26 -0.61 -8.46 8.17
C LEU A 26 -1.09 -7.36 7.22
N ASP A 27 -1.53 -6.22 7.75
CA ASP A 27 -2.02 -5.09 6.95
C ASP A 27 -0.91 -4.49 6.08
N MET A 28 0.30 -4.37 6.65
CA MET A 28 1.48 -3.94 5.90
C MET A 28 1.83 -4.95 4.79
N ALA A 29 1.79 -6.25 5.08
CA ALA A 29 2.10 -7.29 4.09
C ALA A 29 1.09 -7.30 2.94
N VAL A 30 -0.20 -7.17 3.24
CA VAL A 30 -1.27 -7.07 2.23
C VAL A 30 -1.06 -5.83 1.37
N GLY A 31 -0.75 -4.68 1.97
CA GLY A 31 -0.46 -3.44 1.23
C GLY A 31 0.73 -3.57 0.26
N VAL A 32 1.82 -4.22 0.68
CA VAL A 32 2.99 -4.45 -0.19
C VAL A 32 2.64 -5.39 -1.35
N VAL A 33 1.93 -6.49 -1.07
CA VAL A 33 1.53 -7.46 -2.10
C VAL A 33 0.61 -6.81 -3.14
N ILE A 34 -0.44 -6.11 -2.70
CA ILE A 34 -1.36 -5.40 -3.59
C ILE A 34 -0.63 -4.31 -4.39
N GLY A 35 0.24 -3.54 -3.73
CA GLY A 35 1.04 -2.49 -4.38
C GLY A 35 1.93 -3.04 -5.49
N SER A 36 2.58 -4.19 -5.25
CA SER A 36 3.43 -4.84 -6.24
C SER A 36 2.64 -5.38 -7.44
N ALA A 37 1.49 -6.02 -7.20
CA ALA A 37 0.63 -6.56 -8.23
C ALA A 37 0.02 -5.43 -9.10
N PHE A 38 -0.42 -4.36 -8.46
CA PHE A 38 -0.97 -3.19 -9.15
C PHE A 38 0.09 -2.50 -10.02
N THR A 39 1.31 -2.36 -9.52
CA THR A 39 2.45 -1.83 -10.30
C THR A 39 2.71 -2.68 -11.54
N ALA A 40 2.63 -4.01 -11.43
CA ALA A 40 2.80 -4.90 -12.59
C ALA A 40 1.72 -4.68 -13.66
N ILE A 41 0.45 -4.49 -13.27
CA ILE A 41 -0.65 -4.20 -14.20
C ILE A 41 -0.42 -2.87 -14.91
N VAL A 42 -0.04 -1.82 -14.17
CA VAL A 42 0.25 -0.50 -14.74
C VAL A 42 1.43 -0.60 -15.72
N ASN A 43 2.50 -1.31 -15.35
CA ASN A 43 3.65 -1.51 -16.22
C ASN A 43 3.29 -2.27 -17.51
N SER A 44 2.44 -3.30 -17.44
CA SER A 44 1.96 -4.01 -18.63
C SER A 44 1.12 -3.11 -19.53
N LEU A 45 0.19 -2.33 -18.98
CA LEU A 45 -0.58 -1.35 -19.76
C LEU A 45 0.33 -0.36 -20.50
N VAL A 46 1.39 0.12 -19.84
CA VAL A 46 2.30 1.07 -20.47
C VAL A 46 3.21 0.40 -21.50
N ASN A 47 3.88 -0.69 -21.12
CA ASN A 47 4.86 -1.35 -21.97
C ASN A 47 4.24 -2.08 -23.16
N ASP A 48 3.06 -2.68 -22.98
CA ASP A 48 2.45 -3.56 -23.97
C ASP A 48 1.42 -2.84 -24.86
N ILE A 49 0.83 -1.73 -24.38
CA ILE A 49 -0.20 -1.00 -25.12
C ILE A 49 0.27 0.40 -25.49
N ILE A 50 0.73 1.20 -24.53
CA ILE A 50 1.05 2.61 -24.78
C ILE A 50 2.36 2.77 -25.57
N ASN A 51 3.43 2.06 -25.19
CA ASN A 51 4.73 2.19 -25.87
C ASN A 51 4.64 1.78 -27.35
N PRO A 52 4.00 0.66 -27.73
CA PRO A 52 3.81 0.31 -29.14
C PRO A 52 2.92 1.31 -29.89
N ALA A 53 1.87 1.83 -29.25
CA ALA A 53 1.02 2.86 -29.86
C ALA A 53 1.82 4.14 -30.14
N ILE A 54 2.61 4.62 -29.18
CA ILE A 54 3.47 5.79 -29.37
C ILE A 54 4.56 5.51 -30.41
N GLY A 55 5.16 4.32 -30.41
CA GLY A 55 6.13 3.92 -31.43
C GLY A 55 5.56 4.01 -32.84
N LEU A 56 4.28 3.62 -33.02
CA LEU A 56 3.58 3.69 -34.29
C LEU A 56 3.25 5.13 -34.73
N PHE A 57 2.84 6.00 -33.80
CA PHE A 57 2.41 7.37 -34.12
C PHE A 57 3.54 8.42 -34.12
N PHE A 58 4.55 8.25 -33.29
CA PHE A 58 5.62 9.24 -33.09
C PHE A 58 6.97 8.82 -33.70
N ASN A 59 7.08 7.63 -34.29
CA ASN A 59 8.33 7.12 -34.89
C ASN A 59 9.52 7.43 -33.97
N ALA A 60 9.38 7.03 -32.69
CA ALA A 60 10.17 7.52 -31.57
C ALA A 60 11.60 6.93 -31.56
N ASP A 61 12.37 7.25 -32.59
CA ASP A 61 13.75 6.84 -32.77
C ASP A 61 14.70 7.88 -32.16
N PHE A 62 14.54 8.16 -30.87
CA PHE A 62 15.53 8.93 -30.10
C PHE A 62 16.73 8.06 -29.70
N SER A 63 16.67 6.75 -29.96
CA SER A 63 17.73 5.76 -29.66
C SER A 63 19.06 6.06 -30.34
N ASN A 64 19.05 6.84 -31.44
CA ASN A 64 20.25 7.21 -32.20
C ASN A 64 20.80 8.61 -31.88
N VAL A 65 20.20 9.35 -30.92
CA VAL A 65 20.79 10.60 -30.41
C VAL A 65 21.72 10.25 -29.26
N GLY A 66 22.93 9.83 -29.61
CA GLY A 66 24.04 9.60 -28.69
C GLY A 66 25.25 10.40 -29.15
N ILE A 67 25.93 11.06 -28.21
CA ILE A 67 27.27 11.58 -28.49
C ILE A 67 28.20 10.37 -28.46
N HIS A 68 28.67 9.94 -29.64
CA HIS A 68 29.66 8.89 -29.75
C HIS A 68 31.03 9.47 -29.38
N ILE A 69 31.62 8.99 -28.29
CA ILE A 69 33.00 9.29 -27.90
C ILE A 69 33.78 7.97 -28.00
N GLY A 70 34.38 7.71 -29.16
CA GLY A 70 35.02 6.42 -29.45
C GLY A 70 34.02 5.25 -29.47
N ASP A 71 34.34 4.13 -28.83
CA ASP A 71 33.47 2.94 -28.72
C ASP A 71 32.37 3.05 -27.64
N VAL A 72 32.33 4.17 -26.91
CA VAL A 72 31.36 4.40 -25.82
C VAL A 72 30.27 5.35 -26.30
N THR A 73 29.05 4.82 -26.39
CA THR A 73 27.85 5.61 -26.70
C THR A 73 27.22 6.10 -25.40
N ILE A 74 27.30 7.40 -25.13
CA ILE A 74 26.51 8.00 -24.03
C ILE A 74 25.06 8.09 -24.54
N GLY A 75 24.23 7.15 -24.08
CA GLY A 75 22.82 7.03 -24.45
C GLY A 75 21.95 8.13 -23.87
N VAL A 76 22.10 9.36 -24.33
CA VAL A 76 21.18 10.46 -24.01
C VAL A 76 19.77 10.12 -24.48
N GLY A 77 19.66 9.46 -25.64
CA GLY A 77 18.41 8.92 -26.18
C GLY A 77 17.68 7.94 -25.26
N SER A 78 18.39 6.99 -24.65
CA SER A 78 17.77 6.01 -23.75
C SER A 78 17.31 6.64 -22.43
N PHE A 79 18.05 7.64 -21.94
CA PHE A 79 17.65 8.40 -20.76
C PHE A 79 16.40 9.25 -21.01
N ILE A 80 16.32 9.95 -22.14
CA ILE A 80 15.13 10.72 -22.53
C ILE A 80 13.92 9.78 -22.72
N ASN A 81 14.12 8.62 -23.34
CA ASN A 81 13.07 7.60 -23.48
C ASN A 81 12.58 7.11 -22.11
N ALA A 82 13.49 6.85 -21.16
CA ALA A 82 13.12 6.49 -19.80
C ALA A 82 12.31 7.59 -19.09
N ILE A 83 12.65 8.87 -19.28
CA ILE A 83 11.87 10.00 -18.74
C ILE A 83 10.47 10.05 -19.37
N ILE A 84 10.37 9.90 -20.70
CA ILE A 84 9.09 9.89 -21.42
C ILE A 84 8.20 8.75 -20.90
N ASN A 85 8.75 7.54 -20.79
CA ASN A 85 8.04 6.39 -20.24
C ASN A 85 7.60 6.62 -18.78
N PHE A 86 8.47 7.19 -17.93
CA PHE A 86 8.11 7.52 -16.56
C PHE A 86 6.93 8.50 -16.48
N LEU A 87 6.94 9.56 -17.30
CA LEU A 87 5.84 10.52 -17.38
C LEU A 87 4.54 9.89 -17.87
N ILE A 88 4.63 8.96 -18.84
CA ILE A 88 3.48 8.20 -19.34
C ILE A 88 2.90 7.31 -18.23
N VAL A 89 3.73 6.53 -17.54
CA VAL A 89 3.31 5.68 -16.41
C VAL A 89 2.61 6.51 -15.35
N ALA A 90 3.21 7.64 -14.96
CA ALA A 90 2.62 8.55 -13.97
C ALA A 90 1.27 9.11 -14.44
N PHE A 91 1.16 9.49 -15.72
CA PHE A 91 -0.08 10.00 -16.30
C PHE A 91 -1.19 8.95 -16.36
N VAL A 92 -0.86 7.73 -16.79
CA VAL A 92 -1.81 6.60 -16.86
C VAL A 92 -2.27 6.23 -15.46
N LEU A 93 -1.35 6.11 -14.50
CA LEU A 93 -1.67 5.86 -13.09
C LEU A 93 -2.63 6.92 -12.53
N PHE A 94 -2.33 8.20 -12.79
CA PHE A 94 -3.20 9.30 -12.41
C PHE A 94 -4.60 9.17 -13.05
N MET A 95 -4.67 8.80 -14.33
CA MET A 95 -5.95 8.63 -15.03
C MET A 95 -6.76 7.44 -14.49
N VAL A 96 -6.11 6.34 -14.15
CA VAL A 96 -6.75 5.17 -13.51
C VAL A 96 -7.29 5.55 -12.14
N ILE A 97 -6.48 6.15 -11.27
CA ILE A 97 -6.90 6.60 -9.94
C ILE A 97 -8.04 7.62 -10.06
N LYS A 98 -7.94 8.57 -10.98
CA LYS A 98 -8.99 9.57 -11.23
C LYS A 98 -10.29 8.92 -11.70
N THR A 99 -10.23 7.92 -12.57
CA THR A 99 -11.40 7.18 -13.04
C THR A 99 -12.04 6.39 -11.91
N VAL A 100 -11.24 5.69 -11.11
CA VAL A 100 -11.71 4.94 -9.93
C VAL A 100 -12.33 5.90 -8.90
N ASN A 101 -11.67 7.01 -8.57
CA ASN A 101 -12.21 8.03 -7.65
C ASN A 101 -13.46 8.73 -8.21
N ALA A 102 -13.56 8.89 -9.53
CA ALA A 102 -14.74 9.46 -10.19
C ALA A 102 -15.93 8.48 -10.22
N LEU A 103 -15.67 7.19 -10.40
CA LEU A 103 -16.68 6.12 -10.36
C LEU A 103 -17.11 5.80 -8.93
N HIS A 104 -16.19 5.91 -7.96
CA HIS A 104 -16.47 5.83 -6.53
C HIS A 104 -17.05 7.13 -5.96
N LYS A 105 -17.64 8.02 -6.78
CA LYS A 105 -18.54 9.09 -6.31
C LYS A 105 -19.88 8.52 -5.81
N LYS A 106 -19.83 7.58 -4.88
CA LYS A 106 -20.76 7.49 -3.75
C LYS A 106 -20.09 8.25 -2.60
N PRO A 107 -20.84 8.88 -1.68
CA PRO A 107 -20.25 9.64 -0.59
C PRO A 107 -19.15 8.78 0.03
N ALA A 108 -17.95 9.35 0.09
CA ALA A 108 -16.80 8.73 0.71
C ALA A 108 -17.25 8.20 2.07
N GLU A 109 -17.31 6.89 2.21
CA GLU A 109 -16.72 6.32 3.40
C GLU A 109 -15.25 6.26 3.02
N PRO A 110 -14.43 7.21 3.49
CA PRO A 110 -12.99 6.99 3.47
C PRO A 110 -12.79 5.62 4.12
N GLU A 111 -11.86 4.83 3.62
CA GLU A 111 -11.17 3.89 4.50
C GLU A 111 -10.64 4.76 5.65
N ALA A 112 -11.42 4.86 6.73
CA ALA A 112 -11.11 5.73 7.84
C ALA A 112 -9.74 5.25 8.32
N PRO A 113 -8.68 6.08 8.22
CA PRO A 113 -7.38 5.74 8.79
C PRO A 113 -7.67 5.45 10.24
N ALA A 114 -7.53 4.17 10.63
CA ALA A 114 -8.03 3.59 11.87
C ALA A 114 -8.30 4.68 12.92
N GLU A 115 -9.55 5.17 12.98
CA GLU A 115 -9.91 6.13 14.02
C GLU A 115 -9.49 5.45 15.32
N PRO A 116 -8.73 6.13 16.21
CA PRO A 116 -8.20 5.50 17.40
C PRO A 116 -9.36 4.79 18.08
N THR A 117 -9.39 3.46 18.11
CA THR A 117 -10.54 2.73 18.69
C THR A 117 -10.46 2.76 20.21
N THR A 118 -9.35 3.26 20.75
CA THR A 118 -9.01 3.30 22.15
C THR A 118 -8.76 4.73 22.64
N LYS A 119 -9.22 5.00 23.87
CA LYS A 119 -8.88 6.17 24.68
C LYS A 119 -8.23 5.69 25.98
N VAL A 120 -7.41 6.54 26.59
CA VAL A 120 -6.81 6.23 27.90
C VAL A 120 -7.77 6.65 29.00
N CYS A 121 -8.06 5.74 29.93
CA CYS A 121 -8.86 6.08 31.11
C CYS A 121 -8.07 7.05 32.03
N PRO A 122 -8.60 8.22 32.41
CA PRO A 122 -7.88 9.20 33.22
C PRO A 122 -7.62 8.72 34.66
N TYR A 123 -8.35 7.72 35.15
CA TYR A 123 -8.23 7.23 36.53
C TYR A 123 -7.22 6.10 36.68
N CYS A 124 -7.24 5.12 35.77
CA CYS A 124 -6.41 3.91 35.86
C CYS A 124 -5.41 3.76 34.73
N GLN A 125 -5.35 4.70 33.79
CA GLN A 125 -4.41 4.76 32.66
C GLN A 125 -4.42 3.54 31.72
N SER A 126 -5.42 2.66 31.83
CA SER A 126 -5.61 1.54 30.91
C SER A 126 -6.23 2.01 29.60
N GLU A 127 -5.86 1.36 28.49
CA GLU A 127 -6.51 1.54 27.18
C GLU A 127 -7.92 0.93 27.20
N ILE A 128 -8.91 1.73 26.81
CA ILE A 128 -10.34 1.35 26.81
C ILE A 128 -10.97 1.80 25.50
N ALA A 129 -12.07 1.16 25.09
CA ALA A 129 -12.78 1.57 23.87
C ALA A 129 -13.24 3.03 23.92
N ILE A 130 -13.17 3.77 22.80
CA ILE A 130 -13.59 5.19 22.74
C ILE A 130 -15.02 5.40 23.22
N LYS A 131 -15.93 4.47 22.90
CA LYS A 131 -17.35 4.54 23.28
C LYS A 131 -17.63 4.01 24.70
N ALA A 132 -16.61 3.57 25.45
CA ALA A 132 -16.82 3.09 26.81
C ALA A 132 -17.25 4.23 27.74
N VAL A 133 -18.43 4.07 28.35
CA VAL A 133 -18.99 4.96 29.39
C VAL A 133 -18.58 4.50 30.80
N ARG A 134 -18.14 3.25 30.94
CA ARG A 134 -17.54 2.69 32.15
C ARG A 134 -16.23 2.00 31.82
N CYS A 135 -15.20 2.23 32.63
CA CYS A 135 -13.93 1.56 32.47
C CYS A 135 -14.03 0.10 32.94
N PRO A 136 -13.64 -0.92 32.13
CA PRO A 136 -13.65 -2.32 32.56
C PRO A 136 -12.58 -2.65 33.61
N HIS A 137 -11.52 -1.84 33.73
CA HIS A 137 -10.41 -2.11 34.64
C HIS A 137 -10.66 -1.54 36.05
N CYS A 138 -11.13 -0.30 36.14
CA CYS A 138 -11.37 0.37 37.44
C CYS A 138 -12.85 0.59 37.76
N THR A 139 -13.78 0.22 36.88
CA THR A 139 -15.24 0.35 37.04
C THR A 139 -15.79 1.78 37.18
N THR A 140 -14.94 2.80 37.15
CA THR A 140 -15.34 4.21 37.19
C THR A 140 -16.18 4.61 35.97
N LYS A 141 -17.23 5.41 36.20
CA LYS A 141 -18.02 6.04 35.14
C LYS A 141 -17.25 7.22 34.56
N LEU A 142 -17.12 7.28 33.24
CA LEU A 142 -16.41 8.35 32.53
C LEU A 142 -17.44 9.40 32.09
N GLU A 143 -17.35 10.60 32.68
CA GLU A 143 -18.26 11.71 32.39
C GLU A 143 -17.84 12.42 31.08
N GLY A 144 -18.81 12.75 30.22
CA GLY A 144 -18.56 13.54 28.99
C GLY A 144 -18.68 12.81 27.64
N PHE A 145 -19.24 11.59 27.57
CA PHE A 145 -19.51 10.89 26.31
C PHE A 145 -21.02 10.63 26.16
N PRO A 146 -21.60 10.81 24.96
CA PRO A 146 -23.03 10.59 24.74
C PRO A 146 -23.38 9.14 25.06
N GLU A 147 -24.34 8.94 25.97
CA GLU A 147 -24.92 7.62 26.23
C GLU A 147 -25.71 7.23 24.98
N ILE A 148 -25.47 6.02 24.46
CA ILE A 148 -26.04 5.51 23.19
C ILE A 148 -27.55 5.19 23.26
N ASN A 149 -28.26 5.66 24.28
CA ASN A 149 -29.65 5.30 24.58
C ASN A 149 -30.60 6.51 24.56
N ASP A 150 -30.45 7.41 23.59
CA ASP A 150 -31.54 8.28 23.11
C ASP A 150 -31.55 8.31 21.57
#